data_AF-A0A535IKN5-F1
#
_entry.id   AF-A0A535IKN5-F1
#
_cell.length_a   1.000
_cell.length_b   1.000
_cell.length_c   1.000
_cell.angle_alpha   90.00
_cell.angle_beta   90.00
_cell.angle_gamma   90.00
#
_symmetry.space_group_name_H-M   'P 1'
#
loop_
_entity.id
_entity.type
_entity.pdbx_description
1 polymer ?
#
loop_
_entity_poly.entity_id
_entity_poly.type
_entity_poly.pdbx_seq_one_letter_code
_entity_poly.pdbx_strand_id
1 'polypeptide(L)' 'VDPTAPREHTISVSGTGRVVTAPDVADLRLGVTVTRTTVKDARNVAAGQMNRIIAALKKLGIADKDLQTSGLSL' A
#
# COMPACT_ATOMS: atom_id res chain seq x y z
N VAL A 1 31.36 38.37 -22.16
CA VAL A 1 31.42 37.19 -23.06
C VAL A 1 31.96 37.67 -24.39
N ASP A 2 33.06 37.07 -24.84
CA ASP A 2 33.93 37.53 -25.94
C ASP A 2 33.68 36.65 -27.20
N PRO A 3 33.52 37.19 -28.43
CA PRO A 3 32.94 36.43 -29.55
C PRO A 3 33.90 35.61 -30.44
N THR A 4 35.18 35.40 -30.10
CA THR A 4 36.18 34.85 -31.06
C THR A 4 36.84 33.48 -30.74
N ALA A 5 36.23 32.60 -29.94
CA ALA A 5 36.75 31.23 -29.74
C ALA A 5 36.10 30.19 -30.70
N PRO A 6 36.88 29.26 -31.29
CA PRO A 6 36.33 28.23 -32.19
C PRO A 6 35.40 27.29 -31.41
N ARG A 7 34.17 27.15 -31.90
CA ARG A 7 33.11 26.40 -31.22
C ARG A 7 33.33 24.91 -31.46
N GLU A 8 33.63 24.20 -30.38
CA GLU A 8 33.76 22.76 -30.28
C GLU A 8 32.55 22.04 -30.92
N HIS A 9 32.81 20.89 -31.54
CA HIS A 9 31.81 20.00 -32.15
C HIS A 9 30.91 19.37 -31.07
N THR A 10 30.02 20.16 -30.48
CA THR A 10 29.18 19.73 -29.36
C THR A 10 27.72 19.68 -29.79
N ILE A 11 27.16 18.48 -29.82
CA ILE A 11 25.72 18.27 -29.99
C ILE A 11 25.14 17.95 -28.61
N SER A 12 24.34 18.87 -28.08
CA SER A 12 23.63 18.68 -26.81
C SER A 12 22.21 18.22 -27.10
N VAL A 13 21.81 17.08 -26.53
CA VAL A 13 20.46 16.53 -26.66
C VAL A 13 19.87 16.39 -25.26
N SER A 14 18.74 17.06 -25.03
CA SER A 14 17.92 16.86 -23.85
C SER A 14 16.75 15.94 -24.20
N GLY A 15 16.63 14.82 -23.49
CA GLY A 15 15.50 13.90 -23.60
C GLY A 15 14.79 13.80 -22.26
N THR A 16 13.47 14.00 -22.24
CA THR A 16 12.65 13.82 -21.04
C THR A 16 11.80 12.57 -21.22
N GLY A 17 12.10 11.51 -20.45
CA GLY A 17 11.30 10.29 -20.43
C GLY A 17 10.23 10.37 -19.36
N ARG A 18 8.95 10.22 -19.74
CA ARG A 18 7.84 10.07 -18.80
C ARG A 18 7.18 8.72 -19.04
N VAL A 19 7.21 7.87 -18.03
CA VAL A 19 6.47 6.60 -18.03
C VAL A 19 5.22 6.78 -17.18
N VAL A 20 4.07 6.47 -17.75
CA VAL A 20 2.79 6.41 -17.06
C VAL A 20 2.37 4.94 -17.06
N THR A 21 2.48 4.29 -15.91
CA THR A 21 2.01 2.91 -15.71
C THR A 21 0.80 2.92 -14.78
N ALA A 22 -0.14 2.02 -15.05
CA ALA A 22 -1.24 1.78 -14.13
C ALA A 22 -0.70 1.15 -12.82
N PRO A 23 -1.20 1.55 -11.64
CA PRO A 23 -0.86 0.86 -10.39
C PRO A 23 -1.38 -0.58 -10.42
N ASP A 24 -0.55 -1.53 -9.99
CA ASP A 24 -0.83 -2.97 -9.95
C ASP A 24 -1.02 -3.53 -8.53
N VAL A 25 -0.75 -2.72 -7.50
CA VAL A 25 -0.89 -3.08 -6.07
C VAL A 25 -1.80 -2.08 -5.37
N ALA A 26 -2.67 -2.59 -4.49
CA ALA A 26 -3.55 -1.79 -3.64
C ALA A 26 -3.44 -2.23 -2.17
N ASP A 27 -3.03 -1.31 -1.30
CA ASP A 27 -2.99 -1.52 0.15
C ASP A 27 -4.32 -1.11 0.79
N LEU A 28 -5.05 -2.08 1.35
CA LEU A 28 -6.29 -1.83 2.08
C LEU A 28 -6.09 -2.09 3.57
N ARG A 29 -6.39 -1.08 4.40
CA ARG A 29 -6.39 -1.22 5.86
C ARG A 29 -7.83 -1.32 6.36
N LEU A 30 -8.22 -2.51 6.83
CA LEU A 30 -9.52 -2.75 7.44
C LEU A 30 -9.35 -2.83 8.96
N GLY A 31 -9.94 -1.87 9.68
CA GLY A 31 -10.01 -1.89 11.13
C GLY A 31 -11.33 -2.48 11.62
N VAL A 32 -11.29 -3.28 12.68
CA VAL A 32 -12.49 -3.75 13.39
C VAL A 32 -12.55 -3.08 14.75
N THR A 33 -13.52 -2.21 14.95
CA THR A 33 -13.78 -1.58 16.26
C THR A 33 -14.93 -2.30 16.94
N VAL A 34 -14.68 -2.82 18.15
CA VAL A 34 -15.71 -3.50 18.95
C VAL A 34 -15.77 -2.86 20.34
N THR A 35 -16.96 -2.38 20.71
CA THR A 35 -17.24 -1.85 22.04
C THR A 35 -18.10 -2.83 22.83
N ARG A 36 -17.61 -3.24 24.01
CA ARG A 36 -18.32 -4.09 24.97
C ARG A 36 -18.07 -3.62 26.39
N THR A 37 -18.95 -4.05 27.29
CA THR A 37 -18.89 -3.78 28.74
C THR A 37 -17.64 -4.35 29.40
N THR A 38 -17.12 -5.47 28.89
CA THR A 38 -15.87 -6.06 29.39
C THR A 38 -14.82 -6.11 28.27
N VAL A 39 -13.56 -5.86 28.63
CA VAL A 39 -12.42 -5.95 27.70
C VAL A 39 -12.27 -7.36 27.14
N LYS A 40 -12.55 -8.38 27.97
CA LYS A 40 -12.46 -9.80 27.56
C LYS A 40 -13.49 -10.13 26.47
N ASP A 41 -14.72 -9.64 26.62
CA ASP A 41 -15.76 -9.84 25.60
C ASP A 41 -15.49 -9.03 24.33
N ALA A 42 -15.01 -7.79 24.48
CA ALA A 42 -14.60 -6.97 23.34
C ALA A 42 -13.55 -7.70 22.49
N ARG A 43 -12.53 -8.27 23.15
CA ARG A 43 -11.43 -8.96 22.48
C ARG A 43 -11.87 -10.27 21.83
N ASN A 44 -12.71 -11.06 22.50
CA ASN A 44 -13.24 -12.31 21.92
C ASN A 44 -14.10 -12.03 20.68
N VAL A 45 -14.96 -11.01 20.73
CA VAL A 45 -15.78 -10.62 19.59
C VAL A 45 -14.91 -10.04 18.46
N ALA A 46 -13.94 -9.19 18.78
CA ALA A 46 -13.01 -8.64 17.79
C ALA A 46 -12.21 -9.73 17.07
N ALA A 47 -11.67 -10.71 17.81
CA ALA A 47 -10.95 -11.85 17.25
C ALA A 47 -11.85 -12.70 16.33
N GLY A 48 -13.09 -12.96 16.75
CA GLY A 48 -14.06 -13.69 15.93
C GLY A 48 -14.42 -12.95 14.63
N GLN A 49 -14.57 -11.63 14.68
CA GLN A 49 -14.86 -10.82 13.49
C GLN A 49 -13.65 -10.73 12.55
N MET A 50 -12.45 -10.54 13.06
CA MET A 50 -11.23 -10.57 12.25
C MET A 50 -11.04 -11.91 11.53
N ASN A 51 -11.28 -13.03 12.21
CA ASN A 51 -11.23 -14.35 11.57
C ASN A 51 -12.24 -14.51 10.42
N ARG A 52 -13.45 -13.95 10.56
CA ARG A 52 -14.47 -13.97 9.49
C ARG A 52 -14.03 -13.13 8.30
N ILE A 53 -13.44 -11.95 8.54
CA ILE A 53 -12.91 -11.08 7.49
C ILE A 53 -11.79 -11.81 6.73
N ILE A 54 -10.83 -12.39 7.45
CA ILE A 54 -9.75 -13.18 6.86
C ILE A 54 -10.31 -14.33 6.02
N ALA A 55 -11.30 -15.08 6.54
CA ALA A 55 -11.93 -16.17 5.80
C ALA A 55 -12.65 -15.69 4.53
N ALA A 56 -13.33 -14.54 4.59
CA ALA A 56 -13.98 -13.93 3.43
C ALA A 56 -12.95 -13.49 2.38
N LEU A 57 -11.84 -12.88 2.80
CA LEU A 57 -10.75 -12.45 1.92
C LEU A 57 -10.05 -13.63 1.25
N LYS A 58 -9.79 -14.72 2.00
CA LYS A 58 -9.31 -16.00 1.44
C LYS A 58 -10.28 -16.57 0.40
N LYS A 59 -11.59 -16.51 0.66
CA LYS A 59 -12.62 -16.98 -0.28
C LYS A 59 -12.69 -16.13 -1.55
N LEU A 60 -12.33 -14.84 -1.48
CA LEU A 60 -12.17 -13.98 -2.65
C LEU A 60 -10.88 -14.27 -3.45
N GLY A 61 -10.03 -15.20 -3.00
CA GLY A 61 -8.80 -15.58 -3.70
C GLY A 61 -7.57 -14.75 -3.34
N ILE A 62 -7.63 -13.96 -2.27
CA ILE A 62 -6.47 -13.23 -1.75
C ILE A 62 -5.52 -14.24 -1.09
N ALA A 63 -4.26 -14.24 -1.48
CA ALA A 63 -3.27 -15.15 -0.94
C ALA A 63 -2.93 -14.79 0.52
N ASP A 64 -2.65 -15.80 1.34
CA ASP A 64 -2.32 -15.62 2.76
C ASP A 64 -1.10 -14.72 2.99
N LYS A 65 -0.17 -14.68 2.03
CA LYS A 65 1.00 -13.78 2.05
C LYS A 65 0.65 -12.29 1.98
N ASP A 66 -0.53 -11.97 1.43
CA ASP A 66 -0.99 -10.60 1.23
C ASP A 66 -1.92 -10.15 2.37
N LEU A 67 -2.20 -11.03 3.33
CA LEU A 67 -3.01 -10.75 4.53
C LEU A 67 -2.10 -10.54 5.74
N GLN A 68 -2.01 -9.30 6.20
CA GLN A 68 -1.25 -8.96 7.41
C GLN A 68 -2.15 -8.26 8.44
N THR A 69 -2.06 -8.68 9.70
CA THR A 69 -2.72 -7.97 10.80
C THR A 69 -1.80 -6.87 11.32
N SER A 70 -2.14 -5.61 11.05
CA SER A 70 -1.35 -4.44 11.46
C SER A 70 -1.95 -3.76 12.69
N GLY A 71 -1.56 -4.20 13.87
CA GLY A 71 -1.82 -3.51 15.15
C GLY A 71 -3.16 -3.85 15.81
N LEU A 72 -3.09 -4.23 17.09
CA LEU A 72 -4.23 -4.36 17.99
C LEU A 72 -4.19 -3.19 18.98
N SER A 73 -5.24 -2.37 19.00
CA SER A 73 -5.47 -1.35 20.03
C SER A 73 -6.57 -1.84 20.98
N LEU A 74 -6.32 -1.76 22.28
CA LEU A 74 -7.19 -2.26 23.37
C LEU A 74 -7.71 -1.11 24.22
#